data_AF-A0A0F6MN07-F1
#
_entry.id   AF-A0A0F6MN07-F1
#
_cell.length_a   1.000
_cell.length_b   1.000
_cell.length_c   1.000
_cell.angle_alpha   90.00
_cell.angle_beta   90.00
_cell.angle_gamma   90.00
#
_symmetry.space_group_name_H-M   'P 1'
#
loop_
_entity.id
_entity.type
_entity.pdbx_description
1 polymer ?
#
loop_
_entity_poly.entity_id
_entity_poly.type
_entity_poly.pdbx_seq_one_letter_code
_entity_poly.pdbx_strand_id
1 'polypeptide(L)'
;MQKKKQPLKKLLLLILTLTLFSCASYKNKPEEQVPAWIEKVPASDANYEYFTASGTNKNFTLAEADAKNNLINEIIRYLGVSIKTETTTTALGSIENLEKILKSEISQSSAANIKKLKIKNRYTKKNKDSLTVYLLAEYDKNELRKERNRLLKIAEEKILSVSEPEKKADEFFKSKKYYSAALYYAKAASTALSSGIENGDIKFKQNISNAKESLKKIKLNLQEDSLENPSNKLLIPINIGTLEERVPLLVSYKTKIKNNTSIIIEGIETDQNGTANFILHDEKIESEGRIRIELDISEIKQILGSKDFDEYQEAVKELQQIVFKQVINFEFKKSENKIKKENEQKGTVSLFIEQTDSKNSIVREKISDILKDMNFKTIFAKNENQSADFFIYARIETDEASKAADGFLVRLNADIEIKNLNTQEILYKKNISKRGAGFTESEAQRSASIAIAKAIALAFSRIVDE
;
A
#
# COMPACT_ATOMS: atom_id res chain seq x y z
N MET A 1 -69.78 40.46 -86.24
CA MET A 1 -70.53 39.82 -85.12
C MET A 1 -70.08 38.36 -85.08
N GLN A 2 -69.59 37.73 -84.02
CA GLN A 2 -69.40 38.07 -82.61
C GLN A 2 -68.12 37.37 -82.12
N LYS A 3 -67.27 38.13 -81.42
CA LYS A 3 -66.24 37.63 -80.48
C LYS A 3 -66.94 37.07 -79.24
N LYS A 4 -66.32 36.11 -78.54
CA LYS A 4 -65.78 36.24 -77.16
C LYS A 4 -65.81 34.92 -76.36
N LYS A 5 -64.61 34.61 -75.85
CA LYS A 5 -64.27 34.31 -74.44
C LYS A 5 -64.79 33.01 -73.79
N GLN A 6 -63.82 32.24 -73.31
CA GLN A 6 -63.89 31.38 -72.12
C GLN A 6 -64.76 32.00 -71.01
N PRO A 7 -65.32 31.16 -70.13
CA PRO A 7 -64.82 31.24 -68.76
C PRO A 7 -64.77 29.88 -68.04
N LEU A 8 -63.63 29.59 -67.39
CA LEU A 8 -63.46 29.54 -65.93
C LEU A 8 -64.71 29.35 -65.02
N LYS A 9 -65.65 28.47 -65.39
CA LYS A 9 -66.90 28.23 -64.62
C LYS A 9 -67.15 26.77 -64.21
N LYS A 10 -66.27 25.83 -64.57
CA LYS A 10 -66.43 24.41 -64.20
C LYS A 10 -65.55 23.92 -63.04
N LEU A 11 -64.61 24.73 -62.55
CA LEU A 11 -63.71 24.32 -61.45
C LEU A 11 -64.14 24.85 -60.06
N LEU A 12 -65.01 25.86 -59.99
CA LEU A 12 -65.41 26.46 -58.71
C LEU A 12 -66.72 25.90 -58.12
N LEU A 13 -67.48 25.10 -58.88
CA LEU A 13 -68.76 24.52 -58.42
C LEU A 13 -68.66 23.06 -57.95
N LEU A 14 -67.48 22.43 -58.08
CA LEU A 14 -67.24 21.07 -57.56
C LEU A 14 -66.66 21.08 -56.13
N ILE A 15 -66.25 22.24 -55.63
CA ILE A 15 -65.61 22.39 -54.30
C ILE A 15 -66.61 22.78 -53.21
N LEU A 16 -67.86 23.15 -53.56
CA LEU A 16 -68.83 23.70 -52.60
C LEU A 16 -69.98 22.75 -52.20
N THR A 17 -69.99 21.48 -52.61
CA THR A 17 -71.06 20.53 -52.24
C THR A 17 -70.57 19.23 -51.59
N LEU A 18 -69.29 19.13 -51.24
CA LEU A 18 -68.73 17.95 -50.55
C LEU A 18 -68.28 18.25 -49.11
N THR A 19 -68.99 19.12 -48.40
CA THR A 19 -68.68 19.53 -47.01
C THR A 19 -69.80 19.23 -46.00
N LEU A 20 -70.76 18.33 -46.30
CA LEU A 20 -71.88 18.05 -45.37
C LEU A 20 -72.15 16.57 -45.03
N PHE A 21 -71.25 15.63 -45.35
CA PHE A 21 -71.32 14.27 -44.79
C PHE A 21 -69.93 13.77 -44.38
N SER A 22 -69.45 14.23 -43.23
CA SER A 22 -68.40 13.53 -42.51
C SER A 22 -68.59 13.67 -40.99
N CYS A 23 -69.80 13.34 -40.53
CA CYS A 23 -70.02 12.83 -39.17
C CYS A 23 -70.06 11.30 -39.24
N ALA A 24 -68.94 10.69 -39.65
CA ALA A 24 -68.68 9.29 -39.34
C ALA A 24 -67.97 9.28 -37.99
N SER A 25 -68.75 8.97 -36.96
CA SER A 25 -68.36 8.52 -35.62
C SER A 25 -66.84 8.36 -35.44
N TYR A 26 -66.22 9.39 -34.83
CA TYR A 26 -64.91 9.26 -34.23
C TYR A 26 -65.06 8.19 -33.15
N LYS A 27 -64.77 6.92 -33.50
CA LYS A 27 -64.54 5.89 -32.50
C LYS A 27 -63.49 6.47 -31.56
N ASN A 28 -63.83 6.57 -30.29
CA ASN A 28 -62.89 6.82 -29.20
C ASN A 28 -61.60 6.08 -29.53
N LYS A 29 -60.47 6.80 -29.54
CA LYS A 29 -59.15 6.15 -29.52
C LYS A 29 -59.25 5.04 -28.48
N PRO A 30 -58.85 3.78 -28.79
CA PRO A 30 -58.75 2.79 -27.74
C PRO A 30 -57.86 3.44 -26.67
N GLU A 31 -58.37 3.53 -25.44
CA GLU A 31 -57.51 3.81 -24.30
C GLU A 31 -56.29 2.92 -24.48
N GLU A 32 -55.12 3.53 -24.58
CA GLU A 32 -53.86 2.86 -24.82
C GLU A 32 -53.70 1.86 -23.67
N GLN A 33 -54.07 0.60 -23.94
CA GLN A 33 -54.34 -0.36 -22.89
C GLN A 33 -53.00 -0.66 -22.20
N VAL A 34 -52.92 -0.32 -20.92
CA VAL A 34 -51.68 -0.43 -20.14
C VAL A 34 -51.22 -1.89 -20.20
N PRO A 35 -49.98 -2.17 -20.67
CA PRO A 35 -49.53 -3.54 -20.77
C PRO A 35 -49.51 -4.27 -19.42
N ALA A 36 -50.04 -5.49 -19.38
CA ALA A 36 -50.16 -6.28 -18.15
C ALA A 36 -48.81 -6.53 -17.43
N TRP A 37 -47.69 -6.53 -18.17
CA TRP A 37 -46.36 -6.71 -17.59
C TRP A 37 -45.91 -5.55 -16.70
N ILE A 38 -46.58 -4.39 -16.77
CA ILE A 38 -46.33 -3.25 -15.88
C ILE A 38 -46.84 -3.53 -14.47
N GLU A 39 -47.97 -4.23 -14.36
CA GLU A 39 -48.58 -4.57 -13.07
C GLU A 39 -48.01 -5.87 -12.50
N LYS A 40 -47.68 -6.83 -13.37
CA LYS A 40 -47.14 -8.12 -12.99
C LYS A 40 -46.00 -8.55 -13.89
N VAL A 41 -44.79 -8.63 -13.33
CA VAL A 41 -43.61 -9.16 -14.02
C VAL A 41 -43.92 -10.56 -14.57
N PRO A 42 -43.62 -10.84 -15.85
CA PRO A 42 -43.77 -12.17 -16.41
C PRO A 42 -42.99 -13.22 -15.61
N ALA A 43 -43.54 -14.42 -15.51
CA ALA A 43 -42.83 -15.53 -14.88
C ALA A 43 -41.58 -15.91 -15.68
N SER A 44 -40.53 -16.29 -14.95
CA SER A 44 -39.30 -16.86 -15.49
C SER A 44 -39.58 -18.08 -16.40
N ASP A 45 -38.85 -18.22 -17.50
CA ASP A 45 -39.01 -19.34 -18.46
C ASP A 45 -37.77 -20.27 -18.51
N ALA A 46 -37.65 -21.16 -19.50
CA ALA A 46 -36.52 -22.10 -19.58
C ALA A 46 -35.16 -21.40 -19.72
N ASN A 47 -35.11 -20.27 -20.44
CA ASN A 47 -33.87 -19.61 -20.85
C ASN A 47 -33.68 -18.24 -20.18
N TYR A 48 -34.78 -17.57 -19.81
CA TYR A 48 -34.77 -16.17 -19.42
C TYR A 48 -35.40 -15.93 -18.05
N GLU A 49 -34.81 -14.98 -17.33
CA GLU A 49 -35.38 -14.31 -16.18
C GLU A 49 -35.87 -12.91 -16.60
N TYR A 50 -37.03 -12.48 -16.09
CA TYR A 50 -37.65 -11.22 -16.50
C TYR A 50 -37.60 -10.17 -15.41
N PHE A 51 -37.32 -8.93 -15.81
CA PHE A 51 -37.20 -7.79 -14.90
C PHE A 51 -37.99 -6.60 -15.43
N THR A 52 -38.63 -5.85 -14.54
CA THR A 52 -39.32 -4.61 -14.90
C THR A 52 -38.87 -3.45 -14.03
N ALA A 53 -38.75 -2.27 -14.61
CA ALA A 53 -38.52 -1.05 -13.86
C ALA A 53 -39.12 0.16 -14.56
N SER A 54 -39.23 1.26 -13.82
CA SER A 54 -39.73 2.53 -14.36
C SER A 54 -38.89 3.71 -13.92
N GLY A 55 -38.91 4.77 -14.71
CA GLY A 55 -38.29 6.06 -14.40
C GLY A 55 -39.22 7.19 -14.81
N THR A 56 -39.29 8.24 -14.00
CA THR A 56 -40.20 9.38 -14.24
C THR A 56 -39.41 10.67 -14.24
N ASN A 57 -39.49 11.43 -15.34
CA ASN A 57 -38.76 12.68 -15.48
C ASN A 57 -39.50 13.66 -16.41
N LYS A 58 -38.96 14.87 -16.59
CA LYS A 58 -39.55 15.93 -17.43
C LYS A 58 -39.50 15.61 -18.93
N ASN A 59 -38.55 14.78 -19.35
CA ASN A 59 -38.40 14.36 -20.74
C ASN A 59 -38.12 12.85 -20.84
N PHE A 60 -38.35 12.32 -22.04
CA PHE A 60 -38.19 10.89 -22.33
C PHE A 60 -36.77 10.38 -22.05
N THR A 61 -35.74 11.11 -22.49
CA THR A 61 -34.34 10.67 -22.36
C THR A 61 -33.94 10.46 -20.90
N LEU A 62 -34.28 11.42 -20.02
CA LEU A 62 -33.99 11.31 -18.60
C LEU A 62 -34.84 10.23 -17.93
N ALA A 63 -36.13 10.15 -18.26
CA ALA A 63 -37.02 9.12 -17.72
C ALA A 63 -36.59 7.70 -18.14
N GLU A 64 -36.09 7.54 -19.36
CA GLU A 64 -35.53 6.27 -19.84
C GLU A 64 -34.20 5.94 -19.15
N ALA A 65 -33.33 6.93 -18.93
CA ALA A 65 -32.09 6.74 -18.16
C ALA A 65 -32.39 6.29 -16.72
N ASP A 66 -33.35 6.95 -16.06
CA ASP A 66 -33.80 6.58 -14.72
C ASP A 66 -34.39 5.16 -14.71
N ALA A 67 -35.21 4.81 -15.72
CA ALA A 67 -35.79 3.47 -15.83
C ALA A 67 -34.71 2.39 -16.03
N LYS A 68 -33.66 2.67 -16.81
CA LYS A 68 -32.51 1.77 -17.00
C LYS A 68 -31.72 1.60 -15.70
N ASN A 69 -31.46 2.68 -14.96
CA ASN A 69 -30.78 2.62 -13.66
C ASN A 69 -31.59 1.81 -12.65
N ASN A 70 -32.91 2.02 -12.59
CA ASN A 70 -33.80 1.25 -11.73
C ASN A 70 -33.88 -0.23 -12.13
N LEU A 71 -33.83 -0.54 -13.43
CA LEU A 71 -33.77 -1.92 -13.92
C LEU A 71 -32.49 -2.63 -13.45
N ILE A 72 -31.36 -1.94 -13.48
CA ILE A 72 -30.08 -2.45 -12.96
C ILE A 72 -30.23 -2.73 -11.45
N ASN A 73 -30.85 -1.83 -10.69
CA ASN A 73 -31.08 -2.02 -9.26
C ASN A 73 -31.94 -3.26 -8.95
N GLU A 74 -32.97 -3.56 -9.75
CA GLU A 74 -33.78 -4.77 -9.58
C GLU A 74 -32.98 -6.04 -9.87
N ILE A 75 -32.13 -6.03 -10.89
CA ILE A 75 -31.23 -7.16 -11.19
C ILE A 75 -30.23 -7.36 -10.04
N ILE A 76 -29.67 -6.27 -9.49
CA ILE A 76 -28.80 -6.29 -8.31
C ILE A 76 -29.52 -6.96 -7.14
N ARG A 77 -30.76 -6.54 -6.86
CA ARG A 77 -31.56 -7.07 -5.77
C ARG A 77 -31.83 -8.57 -5.95
N TYR A 78 -32.17 -9.01 -7.15
CA TYR A 78 -32.37 -10.42 -7.46
C TYR A 78 -31.11 -11.25 -7.22
N LEU A 79 -29.96 -10.79 -7.73
CA LEU A 79 -28.68 -11.49 -7.54
C LEU A 79 -28.33 -11.61 -6.05
N GLY A 80 -28.54 -10.55 -5.27
CA GLY A 80 -28.36 -10.56 -3.82
C GLY A 80 -29.26 -11.59 -3.11
N VAL A 81 -30.55 -11.66 -3.46
CA VAL A 81 -31.50 -12.64 -2.88
C VAL A 81 -31.17 -14.09 -3.29
N SER A 82 -30.79 -14.33 -4.55
CA SER A 82 -30.38 -15.67 -5.02
C SER A 82 -29.15 -16.17 -4.28
N ILE A 83 -28.18 -15.30 -4.01
CA ILE A 83 -27.00 -15.65 -3.21
C ILE A 83 -27.40 -16.05 -1.78
N LYS A 84 -28.29 -15.28 -1.15
CA LYS A 84 -28.80 -15.53 0.21
C LYS A 84 -29.47 -16.90 0.37
N THR A 85 -30.10 -17.41 -0.68
CA THR A 85 -30.94 -18.62 -0.63
C THR A 85 -30.20 -19.91 -0.96
N GLU A 86 -29.07 -19.84 -1.69
CA GLU A 86 -28.31 -21.02 -2.15
C GLU A 86 -27.02 -21.28 -1.35
N THR A 87 -26.67 -20.46 -0.36
CA THR A 87 -25.44 -20.60 0.44
C THR A 87 -25.66 -21.38 1.74
N THR A 88 -24.73 -22.28 2.10
CA THR A 88 -24.76 -23.11 3.33
C THR A 88 -24.25 -22.38 4.58
N THR A 89 -24.57 -22.90 5.77
CA THR A 89 -24.44 -22.24 7.09
C THR A 89 -23.05 -21.71 7.47
N THR A 90 -21.97 -22.31 6.99
CA THR A 90 -20.60 -21.83 7.24
C THR A 90 -20.25 -20.55 6.45
N ALA A 91 -20.98 -20.27 5.36
CA ALA A 91 -20.87 -19.04 4.58
C ALA A 91 -21.83 -17.93 5.04
N LEU A 92 -22.81 -18.24 5.91
CA LEU A 92 -23.84 -17.29 6.37
C LEU A 92 -23.29 -16.09 7.15
N GLY A 93 -22.20 -16.27 7.91
CA GLY A 93 -21.56 -15.16 8.63
C GLY A 93 -21.00 -14.05 7.73
N SER A 94 -20.95 -14.31 6.42
CA SER A 94 -20.47 -13.40 5.38
C SER A 94 -21.60 -12.81 4.53
N ILE A 95 -22.85 -13.26 4.66
CA ILE A 95 -23.91 -12.97 3.69
C ILE A 95 -24.43 -11.54 3.72
N GLU A 96 -24.49 -10.89 4.88
CA GLU A 96 -24.83 -9.46 4.95
C GLU A 96 -23.71 -8.60 4.34
N ASN A 97 -22.44 -9.01 4.54
CA ASN A 97 -21.27 -8.40 3.89
C ASN A 97 -21.33 -8.58 2.37
N LEU A 98 -21.72 -9.77 1.89
CA LEU A 98 -21.90 -10.04 0.45
C LEU A 98 -22.85 -9.01 -0.14
N GLU A 99 -24.02 -8.76 0.45
CA GLU A 99 -25.00 -7.81 -0.10
C GLU A 99 -24.45 -6.39 -0.30
N LYS A 100 -23.67 -5.87 0.65
CA LYS A 100 -23.04 -4.53 0.55
C LYS A 100 -21.88 -4.50 -0.45
N ILE A 101 -21.03 -5.52 -0.45
CA ILE A 101 -19.92 -5.65 -1.41
C ILE A 101 -20.47 -5.75 -2.84
N LEU A 102 -21.52 -6.56 -3.02
CA LEU A 102 -22.23 -6.72 -4.28
C LEU A 102 -22.85 -5.40 -4.74
N LYS A 103 -23.51 -4.68 -3.84
CA LYS A 103 -24.08 -3.36 -4.15
C LYS A 103 -23.00 -2.38 -4.59
N SER A 104 -21.84 -2.35 -3.92
CA SER A 104 -20.72 -1.48 -4.27
C SER A 104 -20.11 -1.85 -5.62
N GLU A 105 -19.73 -3.13 -5.80
CA GLU A 105 -19.07 -3.63 -7.01
C GLU A 105 -19.95 -3.46 -8.25
N ILE A 106 -21.25 -3.76 -8.14
CA ILE A 106 -22.17 -3.66 -9.28
C ILE A 106 -22.52 -2.21 -9.58
N SER A 107 -22.60 -1.34 -8.56
CA SER A 107 -22.75 0.11 -8.77
C SER A 107 -21.55 0.72 -9.49
N GLN A 108 -20.34 0.23 -9.21
CA GLN A 108 -19.08 0.65 -9.86
C GLN A 108 -18.91 0.04 -11.26
N SER A 109 -19.33 -1.21 -11.45
CA SER A 109 -19.40 -1.84 -12.77
C SER A 109 -20.59 -1.25 -13.54
N SER A 110 -20.37 -0.08 -14.13
CA SER A 110 -21.33 0.55 -15.05
C SER A 110 -21.92 -0.46 -16.04
N ALA A 111 -23.18 -0.22 -16.45
CA ALA A 111 -24.08 -1.08 -17.25
C ALA A 111 -23.49 -1.82 -18.48
N ALA A 112 -22.26 -1.51 -18.88
CA ALA A 112 -21.51 -2.11 -19.98
C ALA A 112 -21.16 -3.61 -19.80
N ASN A 113 -21.17 -4.14 -18.57
CA ASN A 113 -20.78 -5.55 -18.31
C ASN A 113 -21.95 -6.54 -18.24
N ILE A 114 -23.21 -6.09 -18.26
CA ILE A 114 -24.38 -6.98 -18.29
C ILE A 114 -24.60 -7.46 -19.76
N LYS A 115 -23.65 -8.24 -20.27
CA LYS A 115 -23.44 -8.54 -21.70
C LYS A 115 -24.62 -9.22 -22.43
N LYS A 116 -25.75 -9.53 -21.78
CA LYS A 116 -26.93 -10.15 -22.42
C LYS A 116 -28.28 -9.70 -21.84
N LEU A 117 -28.35 -8.55 -21.16
CA LEU A 117 -29.64 -7.95 -20.81
C LEU A 117 -30.27 -7.33 -22.07
N LYS A 118 -31.49 -7.74 -22.41
CA LYS A 118 -32.23 -7.21 -23.56
C LYS A 118 -33.50 -6.53 -23.08
N ILE A 119 -33.74 -5.30 -23.54
CA ILE A 119 -35.04 -4.65 -23.37
C ILE A 119 -36.01 -5.29 -24.36
N LYS A 120 -36.98 -6.03 -23.83
CA LYS A 120 -38.00 -6.74 -24.61
C LYS A 120 -39.13 -5.79 -25.01
N ASN A 121 -39.62 -5.00 -24.06
CA ASN A 121 -40.70 -4.03 -24.27
C ASN A 121 -40.42 -2.71 -23.56
N ARG A 122 -40.99 -1.65 -24.11
CA ARG A 122 -41.00 -0.30 -23.54
C ARG A 122 -42.42 0.24 -23.59
N TYR A 123 -42.86 0.90 -22.53
CA TYR A 123 -44.12 1.62 -22.48
C TYR A 123 -43.90 3.01 -21.91
N THR A 124 -44.62 4.01 -22.42
CA THR A 124 -44.47 5.40 -21.99
C THR A 124 -45.82 5.96 -21.59
N LYS A 125 -45.91 6.50 -20.37
CA LYS A 125 -47.09 7.16 -19.85
C LYS A 125 -46.80 8.66 -19.68
N LYS A 126 -47.55 9.50 -20.37
CA LYS A 126 -47.52 10.95 -20.14
C LYS A 126 -48.35 11.29 -18.92
N ASN A 127 -47.76 12.03 -17.99
CA ASN A 127 -48.44 12.66 -16.86
C ASN A 127 -48.58 14.17 -17.14
N LYS A 128 -49.26 14.93 -16.28
CA LYS A 128 -49.52 16.37 -16.50
C LYS A 128 -48.23 17.17 -16.78
N ASP A 129 -47.20 16.98 -15.95
CA ASP A 129 -45.93 17.73 -16.01
C ASP A 129 -44.69 16.84 -16.11
N SER A 130 -44.88 15.53 -16.33
CA SER A 130 -43.81 14.54 -16.38
C SER A 130 -44.15 13.39 -17.30
N LEU A 131 -43.17 12.53 -17.56
CA LEU A 131 -43.30 11.35 -18.39
C LEU A 131 -42.65 10.17 -17.65
N THR A 132 -43.38 9.07 -17.56
CA THR A 132 -42.90 7.81 -16.99
C THR A 132 -42.59 6.83 -18.11
N VAL A 133 -41.37 6.28 -18.12
CA VAL A 133 -40.97 5.18 -19.00
C VAL A 133 -40.94 3.90 -18.17
N TYR A 134 -41.59 2.86 -18.67
CA TYR A 134 -41.55 1.50 -18.13
C TYR A 134 -40.75 0.61 -19.09
N LEU A 135 -39.91 -0.25 -18.54
CA LEU A 135 -39.09 -1.22 -19.27
C LEU A 135 -39.40 -2.62 -18.78
N LEU A 136 -39.55 -3.55 -19.73
CA LEU A 136 -39.47 -4.99 -19.50
C LEU A 136 -38.20 -5.49 -20.15
N ALA A 137 -37.39 -6.21 -19.39
CA ALA A 137 -36.17 -6.82 -19.87
C ALA A 137 -36.16 -8.33 -19.63
N GLU A 138 -35.43 -9.02 -20.49
CA GLU A 138 -35.12 -10.44 -20.36
C GLU A 138 -33.61 -10.62 -20.20
N TYR A 139 -33.22 -11.54 -19.32
CA TYR A 139 -31.82 -11.85 -19.04
C TYR A 139 -31.61 -13.37 -19.10
N ASP A 140 -30.68 -13.81 -19.93
CA ASP A 140 -30.20 -15.19 -20.01
C ASP A 140 -29.80 -15.74 -18.63
N LYS A 141 -30.44 -16.83 -18.22
CA LYS A 141 -30.21 -17.48 -16.91
C LYS A 141 -28.80 -18.00 -16.71
N ASN A 142 -28.14 -18.48 -17.76
CA ASN A 142 -26.79 -19.01 -17.65
C ASN A 142 -25.78 -17.89 -17.42
N GLU A 143 -25.95 -16.75 -18.10
CA GLU A 143 -25.14 -15.57 -17.81
C GLU A 143 -25.41 -14.99 -16.43
N LEU A 144 -26.68 -14.96 -15.99
CA LEU A 144 -27.03 -14.51 -14.64
C LEU A 144 -26.33 -15.35 -13.57
N ARG A 145 -26.26 -16.68 -13.75
CA ARG A 145 -25.49 -17.58 -12.88
C ARG A 145 -23.99 -17.36 -12.92
N LYS A 146 -23.41 -17.12 -14.10
CA LYS A 146 -21.97 -16.80 -14.23
C LYS A 146 -21.63 -15.51 -13.49
N GLU A 147 -22.45 -14.47 -13.67
CA GLU A 147 -22.26 -13.18 -13.03
C GLU A 147 -22.38 -13.29 -11.52
N ARG A 148 -23.37 -14.06 -11.04
CA ARG A 148 -23.48 -14.41 -9.62
C ARG A 148 -22.21 -15.05 -9.07
N ASN A 149 -21.69 -16.08 -9.74
CA ASN A 149 -20.50 -16.79 -9.28
C ASN A 149 -19.24 -15.90 -9.30
N ARG A 150 -19.09 -15.04 -10.33
CA ARG A 150 -18.01 -14.05 -10.41
C ARG A 150 -18.04 -13.11 -9.22
N LEU A 151 -19.22 -12.61 -8.88
CA LEU A 151 -19.44 -11.68 -7.79
C LEU A 151 -19.22 -12.32 -6.41
N LEU A 152 -19.66 -13.57 -6.23
CA LEU A 152 -19.35 -14.36 -5.02
C LEU A 152 -17.84 -14.47 -4.80
N LYS A 153 -17.09 -14.78 -5.86
CA LYS A 153 -15.63 -14.90 -5.79
C LYS A 153 -14.95 -13.60 -5.37
N ILE A 154 -15.35 -12.47 -5.96
CA ILE A 154 -14.79 -11.14 -5.61
C ILE A 154 -15.07 -10.82 -4.14
N ALA A 155 -16.26 -11.15 -3.66
CA ALA A 155 -16.64 -10.85 -2.29
C ALA A 155 -15.91 -11.75 -1.28
N GLU A 156 -15.70 -13.02 -1.61
CA GLU A 156 -14.82 -13.92 -0.86
C GLU A 156 -13.38 -13.40 -0.81
N GLU A 157 -12.82 -12.99 -1.94
CA GLU A 157 -11.48 -12.39 -2.02
C GLU A 157 -11.36 -11.12 -1.16
N LYS A 158 -12.37 -10.24 -1.16
CA LYS A 158 -12.39 -9.04 -0.28
C LYS A 158 -12.44 -9.42 1.21
N ILE A 159 -13.21 -10.43 1.60
CA ILE A 159 -13.27 -10.89 3.00
C ILE A 159 -11.94 -11.52 3.44
N LEU A 160 -11.36 -12.36 2.58
CA LEU A 160 -10.06 -12.99 2.83
C LEU A 160 -8.94 -11.97 2.93
N SER A 161 -8.98 -10.91 2.11
CA SER A 161 -7.98 -9.83 2.16
C SER A 161 -7.91 -9.09 3.50
N VAL A 162 -8.97 -9.14 4.31
CA VAL A 162 -9.00 -8.61 5.68
C VAL A 162 -8.65 -9.68 6.71
N SER A 163 -9.24 -10.87 6.60
CA SER A 163 -9.11 -11.93 7.60
C SER A 163 -7.77 -12.67 7.57
N GLU A 164 -7.11 -12.81 6.42
CA GLU A 164 -5.79 -13.44 6.34
C GLU A 164 -4.69 -12.61 7.02
N PRO A 165 -4.58 -11.28 6.79
CA PRO A 165 -3.64 -10.47 7.56
C PRO A 165 -3.94 -10.45 9.06
N GLU A 166 -5.22 -10.43 9.44
CA GLU A 166 -5.66 -10.50 10.85
C GLU A 166 -5.17 -11.80 11.51
N LYS A 167 -5.39 -12.95 10.86
CA LYS A 167 -4.91 -14.25 11.36
C LYS A 167 -3.39 -14.30 11.49
N LYS A 168 -2.65 -13.80 10.49
CA LYS A 168 -1.18 -13.72 10.56
C LYS A 168 -0.72 -12.82 11.70
N ALA A 169 -1.40 -11.70 11.93
CA ALA A 169 -1.11 -10.81 13.05
C ALA A 169 -1.32 -11.50 14.40
N ASP A 170 -2.42 -12.25 14.56
CA ASP A 170 -2.70 -13.04 15.76
C ASP A 170 -1.63 -14.11 16.01
N GLU A 171 -1.16 -14.78 14.94
CA GLU A 171 -0.06 -15.74 15.00
C GLU A 171 1.25 -15.06 15.46
N PHE A 172 1.60 -13.92 14.86
CA PHE A 172 2.78 -13.15 15.28
C PHE A 172 2.68 -12.67 16.73
N PHE A 173 1.51 -12.21 17.15
CA PHE A 173 1.28 -11.77 18.52
C PHE A 173 1.47 -12.91 19.53
N LYS A 174 0.91 -14.10 19.24
CA LYS A 174 1.11 -15.31 20.06
C LYS A 174 2.58 -15.73 20.12
N SER A 175 3.31 -15.57 19.02
CA SER A 175 4.75 -15.81 18.93
C SER A 175 5.61 -14.67 19.49
N LYS A 176 5.02 -13.65 20.15
CA LYS A 176 5.71 -12.47 20.70
C LYS A 176 6.48 -11.63 19.67
N LYS A 177 6.17 -11.80 18.38
CA LYS A 177 6.67 -10.98 17.26
C LYS A 177 5.79 -9.74 17.11
N TYR A 178 5.87 -8.85 18.10
CA TYR A 178 4.93 -7.75 18.26
C TYR A 178 5.03 -6.67 17.17
N TYR A 179 6.20 -6.44 16.58
CA TYR A 179 6.34 -5.51 15.46
C TYR A 179 5.64 -6.08 14.22
N SER A 180 5.92 -7.33 13.88
CA SER A 180 5.23 -8.04 12.80
C SER A 180 3.72 -8.09 13.00
N ALA A 181 3.26 -8.33 14.24
CA ALA A 181 1.83 -8.29 14.58
C ALA A 181 1.23 -6.91 14.30
N ALA A 182 1.86 -5.83 14.78
CA ALA A 182 1.39 -4.46 14.54
C ALA A 182 1.31 -4.12 13.05
N LEU A 183 2.30 -4.56 12.26
CA LEU A 183 2.33 -4.38 10.82
C LEU A 183 1.17 -5.08 10.11
N TYR A 184 0.90 -6.33 10.45
CA TYR A 184 -0.17 -7.10 9.82
C TYR A 184 -1.57 -6.67 10.28
N TYR A 185 -1.73 -6.25 11.54
CA TYR A 185 -2.97 -5.60 11.98
C TYR A 185 -3.21 -4.29 11.22
N ALA A 186 -2.17 -3.48 10.96
CA ALA A 186 -2.33 -2.29 10.13
C ALA A 186 -2.75 -2.61 8.69
N LYS A 187 -2.23 -3.71 8.10
CA LYS A 187 -2.68 -4.22 6.79
C LYS A 187 -4.16 -4.65 6.81
N ALA A 188 -4.57 -5.39 7.83
CA ALA A 188 -5.97 -5.78 8.02
C ALA A 188 -6.88 -4.55 8.17
N ALA A 189 -6.47 -3.57 8.99
CA ALA A 189 -7.21 -2.34 9.21
C ALA A 189 -7.39 -1.54 7.90
N SER A 190 -6.29 -1.25 7.19
CA SER A 190 -6.31 -0.53 5.92
C SER A 190 -7.22 -1.20 4.89
N THR A 191 -7.18 -2.52 4.81
CA THR A 191 -8.04 -3.28 3.91
C THR A 191 -9.50 -3.25 4.35
N ALA A 192 -9.79 -3.33 5.65
CA ALA A 192 -11.16 -3.30 6.17
C ALA A 192 -11.90 -2.00 5.83
N LEU A 193 -11.22 -0.85 5.91
CA LEU A 193 -11.83 0.44 5.62
C LEU A 193 -11.94 0.68 4.10
N SER A 194 -10.95 0.27 3.31
CA SER A 194 -10.92 0.49 1.85
C SER A 194 -11.75 -0.50 1.01
N SER A 195 -11.96 -1.73 1.49
CA SER A 195 -12.63 -2.79 0.72
C SER A 195 -14.16 -2.71 0.71
N GLY A 196 -14.76 -1.80 1.48
CA GLY A 196 -16.22 -1.62 1.53
C GLY A 196 -16.97 -2.80 2.16
N ILE A 197 -16.29 -3.59 3.00
CA ILE A 197 -16.93 -4.65 3.77
C ILE A 197 -17.82 -4.06 4.86
N GLU A 198 -18.84 -4.81 5.27
CA GLU A 198 -19.66 -4.45 6.41
C GLU A 198 -18.85 -4.41 7.71
N ASN A 199 -19.19 -3.47 8.58
CA ASN A 199 -18.46 -3.20 9.82
C ASN A 199 -16.96 -2.94 9.55
N GLY A 200 -16.60 -2.48 8.35
CA GLY A 200 -15.22 -2.16 7.97
C GLY A 200 -14.60 -1.12 8.90
N ASP A 201 -15.39 -0.16 9.37
CA ASP A 201 -15.01 0.83 10.38
C ASP A 201 -14.78 0.20 11.77
N ILE A 202 -15.63 -0.74 12.18
CA ILE A 202 -15.47 -1.47 13.46
C ILE A 202 -14.22 -2.36 13.39
N LYS A 203 -14.05 -3.12 12.30
CA LYS A 203 -12.88 -3.96 12.05
C LYS A 203 -11.61 -3.12 11.94
N PHE A 204 -11.67 -1.95 11.31
CA PHE A 204 -10.57 -0.99 11.30
C PHE A 204 -10.17 -0.61 12.73
N LYS A 205 -11.13 -0.11 13.54
CA LYS A 205 -10.88 0.29 14.93
C LYS A 205 -10.33 -0.86 15.79
N GLN A 206 -10.88 -2.06 15.63
CA GLN A 206 -10.42 -3.26 16.34
C GLN A 206 -8.97 -3.61 15.96
N ASN A 207 -8.65 -3.67 14.67
CA ASN A 207 -7.29 -3.97 14.21
C ASN A 207 -6.29 -2.88 14.61
N ILE A 208 -6.66 -1.59 14.56
CA ILE A 208 -5.81 -0.51 15.09
C ILE A 208 -5.60 -0.66 16.59
N SER A 209 -6.64 -1.02 17.36
CA SER A 209 -6.49 -1.31 18.80
C SER A 209 -5.49 -2.45 19.05
N ASN A 210 -5.56 -3.52 18.27
CA ASN A 210 -4.62 -4.65 18.38
C ASN A 210 -3.20 -4.26 17.96
N ALA A 211 -3.04 -3.42 16.93
CA ALA A 211 -1.75 -2.86 16.54
C ALA A 211 -1.15 -2.01 17.68
N LYS A 212 -1.97 -1.17 18.32
CA LYS A 212 -1.59 -0.37 19.50
C LYS A 212 -1.13 -1.26 20.65
N GLU A 213 -1.86 -2.34 20.94
CA GLU A 213 -1.46 -3.29 21.99
C GLU A 213 -0.14 -3.97 21.66
N SER A 214 0.03 -4.41 20.41
CA SER A 214 1.25 -5.05 19.94
C SER A 214 2.45 -4.12 20.12
N LEU A 215 2.37 -2.88 19.62
CA LEU A 215 3.43 -1.88 19.81
C LEU A 215 3.75 -1.65 21.29
N LYS A 216 2.74 -1.53 22.17
CA LYS A 216 2.96 -1.34 23.63
C LYS A 216 3.74 -2.47 24.29
N LYS A 217 3.73 -3.69 23.72
CA LYS A 217 4.47 -4.84 24.26
C LYS A 217 5.92 -4.89 23.80
N ILE A 218 6.31 -4.11 22.80
CA ILE A 218 7.71 -4.00 22.39
C ILE A 218 8.50 -3.32 23.50
N LYS A 219 9.60 -3.94 23.90
CA LYS A 219 10.55 -3.39 24.87
C LYS A 219 11.90 -3.27 24.18
N LEU A 220 12.37 -2.05 24.02
CA LEU A 220 13.73 -1.77 23.60
C LEU A 220 14.60 -1.73 24.85
N ASN A 221 15.73 -2.44 24.85
CA ASN A 221 16.71 -2.38 25.93
C ASN A 221 18.10 -2.07 25.36
N LEU A 222 18.87 -1.23 26.05
CA LEU A 222 20.31 -1.13 25.82
C LEU A 222 20.97 -2.31 26.55
N GLN A 223 21.91 -3.00 25.89
CA GLN A 223 22.65 -4.08 26.54
C GLN A 223 23.78 -3.57 27.44
N GLU A 224 24.20 -2.32 27.28
CA GLU A 224 25.15 -1.63 28.18
C GLU A 224 24.57 -0.26 28.56
N ASP A 225 24.27 -0.06 29.85
CA ASP A 225 23.56 1.12 30.37
C ASP A 225 24.44 2.38 30.52
N SER A 226 25.77 2.24 30.44
CA SER A 226 26.70 3.37 30.51
C SER A 226 27.86 3.14 29.54
N LEU A 227 27.89 3.93 28.46
CA LEU A 227 29.03 4.01 27.56
C LEU A 227 30.04 5.00 28.14
N GLU A 228 30.56 4.69 29.32
CA GLU A 228 31.90 5.19 29.62
C GLU A 228 32.81 4.59 28.56
N ASN A 229 33.62 5.42 27.92
CA ASN A 229 34.67 4.95 27.02
C ASN A 229 36.01 4.96 27.79
N PRO A 230 36.20 4.07 28.79
CA PRO A 230 37.43 4.05 29.59
C PRO A 230 38.66 3.75 28.72
N SER A 231 38.44 3.15 27.55
CA SER A 231 39.49 2.70 26.63
C SER A 231 39.82 3.69 25.50
N ASN A 232 39.23 4.89 25.46
CA ASN A 232 39.47 5.87 24.38
C ASN A 232 39.24 5.29 22.97
N LYS A 233 38.38 4.27 22.83
CA LYS A 233 38.10 3.57 21.56
C LYS A 233 37.46 4.55 20.57
N LEU A 234 37.95 4.56 19.33
CA LEU A 234 37.48 5.45 18.26
C LEU A 234 36.01 5.18 17.85
N LEU A 235 35.51 3.98 18.17
CA LEU A 235 34.17 3.50 17.84
C LEU A 235 33.45 3.09 19.12
N ILE A 236 32.25 3.63 19.34
CA ILE A 236 31.40 3.26 20.47
C ILE A 236 30.28 2.36 19.93
N PRO A 237 30.37 1.03 20.11
CA PRO A 237 29.30 0.12 19.72
C PRO A 237 28.12 0.26 20.69
N ILE A 238 26.91 0.33 20.15
CA ILE A 238 25.66 0.39 20.89
C ILE A 238 24.82 -0.79 20.41
N ASN A 239 24.47 -1.67 21.33
CA ASN A 239 23.65 -2.84 21.07
C ASN A 239 22.25 -2.62 21.65
N ILE A 240 21.24 -2.65 20.77
CA ILE A 240 19.83 -2.48 21.11
C ILE A 240 19.15 -3.84 21.00
N GLY A 241 18.58 -4.34 22.09
CA GLY A 241 17.86 -5.61 22.12
C GLY A 241 16.34 -5.44 22.06
N THR A 242 15.70 -6.34 21.31
CA THR A 242 14.26 -6.64 21.35
C THR A 242 14.05 -8.15 21.17
N LEU A 243 12.81 -8.63 21.30
CA LEU A 243 12.48 -10.06 21.24
C LEU A 243 12.27 -10.61 19.82
N GLU A 244 12.48 -9.78 18.80
CA GLU A 244 12.10 -10.06 17.43
C GLU A 244 13.21 -9.67 16.45
N GLU A 245 13.47 -10.53 15.48
CA GLU A 245 14.37 -10.25 14.35
C GLU A 245 13.72 -9.28 13.36
N ARG A 246 14.54 -8.56 12.58
CA ARG A 246 14.06 -7.67 11.51
C ARG A 246 13.14 -6.55 11.98
N VAL A 247 13.29 -6.12 13.23
CA VAL A 247 12.61 -4.94 13.77
C VAL A 247 13.41 -3.70 13.34
N PRO A 248 12.81 -2.79 12.55
CA PRO A 248 13.48 -1.59 12.11
C PRO A 248 13.44 -0.51 13.21
N LEU A 249 14.55 0.18 13.40
CA LEU A 249 14.75 1.23 14.40
C LEU A 249 15.37 2.46 13.73
N LEU A 250 15.09 3.64 14.28
CA LEU A 250 15.73 4.89 13.93
C LEU A 250 16.63 5.35 15.07
N VAL A 251 17.89 5.62 14.76
CA VAL A 251 18.85 6.24 15.67
C VAL A 251 19.07 7.68 15.24
N SER A 252 18.80 8.62 16.12
CA SER A 252 18.98 10.05 15.87
C SER A 252 19.95 10.67 16.87
N TYR A 253 20.89 11.48 16.37
CA TYR A 253 21.89 12.13 17.21
C TYR A 253 22.39 13.43 16.56
N LYS A 254 22.90 14.35 17.39
CA LYS A 254 23.44 15.64 16.92
C LYS A 254 24.92 15.52 16.60
N THR A 255 25.34 16.14 15.51
CA THR A 255 26.75 16.32 15.13
C THR A 255 27.03 17.80 14.86
N LYS A 256 28.28 18.23 15.09
CA LYS A 256 28.71 19.59 14.81
C LYS A 256 29.67 19.57 13.64
N ILE A 257 29.20 20.00 12.48
CA ILE A 257 30.04 20.14 11.29
C ILE A 257 30.37 21.63 11.17
N LYS A 258 31.56 22.02 11.63
CA LYS A 258 32.01 23.42 11.74
C LYS A 258 31.14 24.23 12.71
N ASN A 259 30.50 25.31 12.25
CA ASN A 259 29.62 26.18 13.07
C ASN A 259 28.14 25.75 13.06
N ASN A 260 27.76 24.72 12.30
CA ASN A 260 26.37 24.27 12.21
C ASN A 260 26.15 22.95 12.98
N THR A 261 25.05 22.90 13.74
CA THR A 261 24.53 21.68 14.35
C THR A 261 23.61 20.98 13.35
N SER A 262 23.86 19.70 13.08
CA SER A 262 23.02 18.86 12.23
C SER A 262 22.50 17.66 13.01
N ILE A 263 21.26 17.24 12.75
CA ILE A 263 20.70 16.00 13.28
C ILE A 263 20.91 14.92 12.22
N ILE A 264 21.58 13.85 12.60
CA ILE A 264 21.73 12.64 11.78
C ILE A 264 20.66 11.65 12.21
N ILE A 265 20.02 10.99 11.25
CA ILE A 265 19.08 9.88 11.46
C ILE A 265 19.60 8.68 10.67
N GLU A 266 19.90 7.58 11.37
CA GLU A 266 20.35 6.32 10.78
C GLU A 266 19.30 5.23 11.01
N GLY A 267 18.94 4.49 9.96
CA GLY A 267 18.05 3.34 10.03
C GLY A 267 18.84 2.07 10.32
N ILE A 268 18.48 1.36 11.39
CA ILE A 268 19.06 0.06 11.73
C ILE A 268 17.96 -0.99 11.86
N GLU A 269 18.34 -2.25 11.85
CA GLU A 269 17.41 -3.37 11.91
C GLU A 269 18.01 -4.46 12.80
N THR A 270 17.15 -5.17 13.54
CA THR A 270 17.60 -6.25 14.44
C THR A 270 17.95 -7.51 13.67
N ASP A 271 18.99 -8.20 14.11
CA ASP A 271 19.42 -9.48 13.56
C ASP A 271 18.55 -10.65 14.06
N GLN A 272 18.96 -11.88 13.71
CA GLN A 272 18.26 -13.12 14.09
C GLN A 272 18.13 -13.32 15.61
N ASN A 273 18.99 -12.66 16.40
CA ASN A 273 18.96 -12.70 17.86
C ASN A 273 18.14 -11.54 18.45
N GLY A 274 17.46 -10.75 17.62
CA GLY A 274 16.74 -9.57 18.05
C GLY A 274 17.64 -8.42 18.50
N THR A 275 18.90 -8.40 18.07
CA THR A 275 19.86 -7.35 18.43
C THR A 275 20.16 -6.46 17.23
N ALA A 276 20.05 -5.15 17.39
CA ALA A 276 20.49 -4.17 16.41
C ALA A 276 21.79 -3.51 16.88
N ASN A 277 22.80 -3.53 16.01
CA ASN A 277 24.10 -2.92 16.29
C ASN A 277 24.19 -1.57 15.59
N PHE A 278 24.47 -0.53 16.36
CA PHE A 278 24.77 0.82 15.90
C PHE A 278 26.18 1.21 16.34
N ILE A 279 26.90 1.91 15.48
CA ILE A 279 28.23 2.42 15.81
C ILE A 279 28.19 3.92 15.69
N LEU A 280 28.43 4.56 16.83
CA LEU A 280 28.69 5.99 16.85
C LEU A 280 30.12 6.22 16.34
N HIS A 281 30.24 6.80 15.15
CA HIS A 281 31.52 7.11 14.51
C HIS A 281 31.76 8.62 14.53
N ASP A 282 33.01 8.99 14.81
CA ASP A 282 33.73 10.16 14.27
C ASP A 282 33.96 11.39 15.17
N GLU A 283 35.10 12.02 14.91
CA GLU A 283 35.79 13.12 15.59
C GLU A 283 35.01 14.44 15.71
N LYS A 284 33.84 14.54 15.06
CA LYS A 284 32.99 15.76 14.96
C LYS A 284 31.75 15.73 15.83
N ILE A 285 31.62 14.70 16.64
CA ILE A 285 30.57 14.62 17.65
C ILE A 285 30.99 15.53 18.82
N GLU A 286 30.04 16.32 19.34
CA GLU A 286 30.31 17.15 20.52
C GLU A 286 30.80 16.26 21.67
N SER A 287 31.63 16.81 22.56
CA SER A 287 32.19 16.07 23.70
C SER A 287 31.11 15.45 24.60
N GLU A 288 29.90 15.99 24.53
CA GLU A 288 28.70 15.46 25.16
C GLU A 288 27.52 15.56 24.18
N GLY A 289 26.64 14.56 24.17
CA GLY A 289 25.46 14.58 23.30
C GLY A 289 24.42 13.53 23.66
N ARG A 290 23.19 13.71 23.16
CA ARG A 290 22.08 12.78 23.34
C ARG A 290 21.85 11.95 22.08
N ILE A 291 21.78 10.64 22.24
CA ILE A 291 21.34 9.69 21.22
C ILE A 291 19.92 9.27 21.54
N ARG A 292 19.06 9.29 20.52
CA ARG A 292 17.65 8.95 20.60
C ARG A 292 17.37 7.77 19.67
N ILE A 293 16.90 6.66 20.23
CA ILE A 293 16.55 5.44 19.49
C ILE A 293 15.04 5.23 19.59
N GLU A 294 14.38 4.98 18.46
CA GLU A 294 12.95 4.71 18.40
C GLU A 294 12.61 3.61 17.38
N LEU A 295 11.42 3.03 17.49
CA LEU A 295 10.90 2.10 16.48
C LEU A 295 10.62 2.85 15.17
N ASP A 296 11.04 2.27 14.05
CA ASP A 296 10.65 2.77 12.74
C ASP A 296 9.28 2.19 12.34
N ILE A 297 8.26 3.03 12.36
CA ILE A 297 6.91 2.66 11.92
C ILE A 297 6.55 3.24 10.55
N SER A 298 7.54 3.61 9.73
CA SER A 298 7.32 4.23 8.41
C SER A 298 6.50 3.33 7.48
N GLU A 299 6.72 2.01 7.49
CA GLU A 299 5.93 1.07 6.70
C GLU A 299 4.46 1.04 7.16
N ILE A 300 4.23 1.02 8.48
CA ILE A 300 2.87 1.08 9.05
C ILE A 300 2.17 2.38 8.64
N LYS A 301 2.88 3.51 8.68
CA LYS A 301 2.36 4.80 8.22
C LYS A 301 2.00 4.77 6.73
N GLN A 302 2.81 4.11 5.90
CA GLN A 302 2.53 3.99 4.47
C GLN A 302 1.27 3.16 4.20
N ILE A 303 1.10 2.04 4.92
CA ILE A 303 -0.09 1.18 4.84
C ILE A 303 -1.36 1.93 5.24
N LEU A 304 -1.27 2.76 6.29
CA LEU A 304 -2.36 3.60 6.77
C LEU A 304 -2.39 4.97 6.06
N GLY A 305 -1.52 5.25 5.11
CA GLY A 305 -1.25 6.61 4.62
C GLY A 305 -2.04 7.03 3.38
N SER A 306 -2.98 6.21 2.88
CA SER A 306 -3.82 6.59 1.74
C SER A 306 -4.70 7.77 2.11
N LYS A 307 -4.57 8.89 1.38
CA LYS A 307 -4.95 10.26 1.76
C LYS A 307 -6.46 10.56 1.85
N ASP A 308 -7.31 9.54 1.84
CA ASP A 308 -8.74 9.73 1.57
C ASP A 308 -9.64 9.60 2.82
N PHE A 309 -9.08 9.26 4.00
CA PHE A 309 -9.86 9.06 5.23
C PHE A 309 -9.19 9.70 6.46
N ASP A 310 -9.96 10.45 7.26
CA ASP A 310 -9.50 11.09 8.49
C ASP A 310 -9.13 10.06 9.56
N GLU A 311 -9.82 8.92 9.59
CA GLU A 311 -9.60 7.81 10.51
C GLU A 311 -8.17 7.27 10.43
N TYR A 312 -7.58 7.28 9.24
CA TYR A 312 -6.20 6.87 9.01
C TYR A 312 -5.20 7.80 9.67
N GLN A 313 -5.40 9.11 9.53
CA GLN A 313 -4.51 10.12 10.12
C GLN A 313 -4.54 10.04 11.63
N GLU A 314 -5.71 9.82 12.22
CA GLU A 314 -5.85 9.66 13.66
C GLU A 314 -5.17 8.38 14.15
N ALA A 315 -5.39 7.24 13.48
CA ALA A 315 -4.71 6.00 13.81
C ALA A 315 -3.18 6.13 13.75
N VAL A 316 -2.64 6.78 12.72
CA VAL A 316 -1.19 7.03 12.59
C VAL A 316 -0.67 7.86 13.77
N LYS A 317 -1.37 8.94 14.15
CA LYS A 317 -0.97 9.77 15.31
C LYS A 317 -0.95 8.96 16.59
N GLU A 318 -1.97 8.15 16.85
CA GLU A 318 -2.03 7.31 18.04
C GLU A 318 -0.87 6.29 18.10
N LEU A 319 -0.56 5.64 16.98
CA LEU A 319 0.55 4.70 16.88
C LEU A 319 1.90 5.42 17.08
N GLN A 320 2.08 6.60 16.49
CA GLN A 320 3.27 7.45 16.71
C GLN A 320 3.44 7.83 18.18
N GLN A 321 2.36 8.19 18.89
CA GLN A 321 2.42 8.51 20.32
C GLN A 321 2.85 7.32 21.16
N ILE A 322 2.44 6.10 20.80
CA ILE A 322 2.88 4.88 21.50
C ILE A 322 4.37 4.64 21.30
N VAL A 323 4.85 4.76 20.06
CA VAL A 323 6.28 4.61 19.75
C VAL A 323 7.11 5.68 20.46
N PHE A 324 6.64 6.93 20.47
CA PHE A 324 7.33 8.05 21.12
C PHE A 324 7.54 7.81 22.64
N LYS A 325 6.63 7.09 23.30
CA LYS A 325 6.75 6.74 24.72
C LYS A 325 7.79 5.65 24.99
N GLN A 326 8.20 4.90 23.98
CA GLN A 326 9.18 3.80 24.09
C GLN A 326 10.59 4.20 23.64
N VAL A 327 10.77 5.48 23.31
CA VAL A 327 12.06 6.03 22.87
C VAL A 327 13.10 5.84 23.98
N ILE A 328 14.24 5.26 23.60
CA ILE A 328 15.42 5.26 24.45
C ILE A 328 16.18 6.54 24.18
N ASN A 329 16.46 7.30 25.24
CA ASN A 329 17.40 8.42 25.19
C ASN A 329 18.55 8.12 26.14
N PHE A 330 19.78 8.28 25.67
CA PHE A 330 20.94 8.22 26.54
C PHE A 330 21.96 9.28 26.14
N GLU A 331 22.77 9.65 27.12
CA GLU A 331 23.82 10.65 26.97
C GLU A 331 25.16 9.92 26.84
N PHE A 332 26.02 10.41 25.95
CA PHE A 332 27.39 9.94 25.88
C PHE A 332 28.32 11.11 26.19
N LYS A 333 29.47 10.80 26.79
CA LYS A 333 30.54 11.74 27.08
C LYS A 333 31.87 11.20 26.57
N LYS A 334 32.56 11.99 25.75
CA LYS A 334 33.89 11.66 25.22
C LYS A 334 34.95 12.06 26.25
N SER A 335 35.86 11.14 26.55
CA SER A 335 37.04 11.39 27.39
C SER A 335 38.02 12.32 26.66
N GLU A 336 38.39 13.45 27.29
CA GLU A 336 39.41 14.39 26.79
C GLU A 336 40.84 13.92 27.14
N ASN A 337 41.28 12.76 26.66
CA ASN A 337 42.69 12.36 26.82
C ASN A 337 43.45 12.46 25.49
N LYS A 338 44.40 13.42 25.43
CA LYS A 338 45.38 13.60 24.35
C LYS A 338 46.15 12.30 24.14
N ILE A 339 45.92 11.63 23.01
CA ILE A 339 46.60 10.39 22.62
C ILE A 339 48.11 10.66 22.47
N LYS A 340 48.95 10.00 23.29
CA LYS A 340 50.33 9.69 22.91
C LYS A 340 50.25 8.51 21.94
N LYS A 341 50.69 8.72 20.70
CA LYS A 341 50.81 7.66 19.69
C LYS A 341 51.88 6.67 20.13
N GLU A 342 51.48 5.51 20.64
CA GLU A 342 52.37 4.34 20.74
C GLU A 342 52.15 3.42 19.53
N ASN A 343 53.23 2.76 19.10
CA ASN A 343 53.35 2.04 17.85
C ASN A 343 52.57 0.70 17.89
N GLU A 344 51.32 0.71 17.43
CA GLU A 344 50.60 -0.51 17.06
C GLU A 344 51.12 -1.07 15.72
N GLN A 345 51.34 -2.39 15.66
CA GLN A 345 51.78 -3.10 14.44
C GLN A 345 50.68 -3.05 13.35
N LYS A 346 51.06 -2.69 12.12
CA LYS A 346 50.14 -2.48 11.00
C LYS A 346 50.04 -3.72 10.09
N GLY A 347 48.84 -4.27 9.92
CA GLY A 347 48.53 -5.23 8.86
C GLY A 347 48.28 -4.54 7.51
N THR A 348 48.64 -5.19 6.40
CA THR A 348 48.39 -4.73 5.03
C THR A 348 47.12 -5.35 4.45
N VAL A 349 46.17 -4.52 3.97
CA VAL A 349 44.89 -4.98 3.43
C VAL A 349 44.66 -4.38 2.04
N SER A 350 44.32 -5.24 1.08
CA SER A 350 43.86 -4.82 -0.25
C SER A 350 42.33 -4.84 -0.31
N LEU A 351 41.73 -3.68 -0.64
CA LEU A 351 40.28 -3.51 -0.70
C LEU A 351 39.80 -3.47 -2.16
N PHE A 352 38.98 -4.44 -2.54
CA PHE A 352 38.31 -4.46 -3.83
C PHE A 352 36.79 -4.33 -3.63
N ILE A 353 36.21 -3.28 -4.20
CA ILE A 353 34.77 -3.02 -4.15
C ILE A 353 34.26 -3.03 -5.59
N GLU A 354 33.38 -3.98 -5.89
CA GLU A 354 32.66 -4.04 -7.16
C GLU A 354 31.28 -3.42 -6.96
N GLN A 355 30.96 -2.41 -7.76
CA GLN A 355 29.71 -1.64 -7.63
C GLN A 355 29.04 -1.49 -8.99
N THR A 356 27.74 -1.74 -9.03
CA THR A 356 26.93 -1.79 -10.27
C THR A 356 26.63 -0.42 -10.86
N ASP A 357 26.72 0.67 -10.07
CA ASP A 357 26.45 2.04 -10.52
C ASP A 357 27.63 3.00 -10.27
N SER A 358 28.07 3.67 -11.34
CA SER A 358 29.27 4.53 -11.38
C SER A 358 29.16 5.87 -10.61
N LYS A 359 28.08 6.11 -9.87
CA LYS A 359 27.81 7.38 -9.16
C LYS A 359 28.29 7.42 -7.70
N ASN A 360 28.84 6.32 -7.17
CA ASN A 360 29.02 6.11 -5.73
C ASN A 360 30.49 5.98 -5.25
N SER A 361 31.39 6.88 -5.69
CA SER A 361 32.78 6.94 -5.18
C SER A 361 32.89 7.11 -3.65
N ILE A 362 31.82 7.63 -3.03
CA ILE A 362 31.73 7.96 -1.60
C ILE A 362 31.83 6.72 -0.69
N VAL A 363 31.34 5.55 -1.12
CA VAL A 363 31.36 4.33 -0.30
C VAL A 363 32.78 3.79 -0.17
N ARG A 364 33.50 3.79 -1.30
CA ARG A 364 34.88 3.33 -1.40
C ARG A 364 35.83 4.18 -0.55
N GLU A 365 35.68 5.50 -0.61
CA GLU A 365 36.47 6.43 0.20
C GLU A 365 36.19 6.23 1.69
N LYS A 366 34.92 6.13 2.10
CA LYS A 366 34.55 5.93 3.50
C LYS A 366 35.01 4.61 4.09
N ILE A 367 34.88 3.49 3.36
CA ILE A 367 35.41 2.20 3.84
C ILE A 367 36.93 2.30 4.00
N SER A 368 37.63 2.94 3.05
CA SER A 368 39.07 3.14 3.16
C SER A 368 39.46 4.00 4.36
N ASP A 369 38.74 5.09 4.63
CA ASP A 369 39.02 5.95 5.78
C ASP A 369 38.84 5.18 7.09
N ILE A 370 37.73 4.44 7.24
CA ILE A 370 37.48 3.60 8.41
C ILE A 370 38.57 2.53 8.60
N LEU A 371 39.02 1.88 7.52
CA LEU A 371 40.07 0.86 7.60
C LEU A 371 41.45 1.46 7.96
N LYS A 372 41.77 2.66 7.46
CA LYS A 372 42.98 3.39 7.87
C LYS A 372 42.91 3.79 9.34
N ASP A 373 41.73 4.19 9.81
CA ASP A 373 41.49 4.55 11.21
C ASP A 373 41.62 3.32 12.13
N MET A 374 41.37 2.11 11.61
CA MET A 374 41.65 0.82 12.26
C MET A 374 43.11 0.36 12.11
N ASN A 375 44.03 1.26 11.73
CA ASN A 375 45.47 1.00 11.58
C ASN A 375 45.85 0.03 10.45
N PHE A 376 44.93 -0.29 9.54
CA PHE A 376 45.25 -1.09 8.35
C PHE A 376 45.85 -0.23 7.23
N LYS A 377 46.90 -0.74 6.58
CA LYS A 377 47.43 -0.14 5.35
C LYS A 377 46.54 -0.56 4.17
N THR A 378 45.63 0.32 3.75
CA THR A 378 44.76 0.11 2.58
C THR A 378 45.49 0.36 1.26
N ILE A 379 45.47 -0.62 0.35
CA ILE A 379 45.94 -0.48 -1.03
C ILE A 379 44.73 -0.60 -1.98
N PHE A 380 44.55 0.38 -2.86
CA PHE A 380 43.53 0.34 -3.90
C PHE A 380 44.10 -0.35 -5.13
N ALA A 381 43.55 -1.51 -5.49
CA ALA A 381 43.94 -2.22 -6.69
C ALA A 381 42.74 -2.30 -7.66
N LYS A 382 42.99 -2.04 -8.95
CA LYS A 382 42.03 -2.32 -10.04
C LYS A 382 42.07 -3.80 -10.46
N ASN A 383 43.11 -4.52 -10.06
CA ASN A 383 43.31 -5.94 -10.31
C ASN A 383 44.22 -6.53 -9.22
N GLU A 384 44.11 -7.83 -8.98
CA GLU A 384 44.76 -8.58 -7.89
C GLU A 384 46.23 -8.20 -7.70
N ASN A 385 46.56 -7.62 -6.54
CA ASN A 385 47.91 -7.22 -6.19
C ASN A 385 48.57 -8.37 -5.40
N GLN A 386 49.69 -8.90 -5.88
CA GLN A 386 50.34 -10.12 -5.37
C GLN A 386 51.00 -9.99 -3.98
N SER A 387 50.95 -8.80 -3.36
CA SER A 387 51.69 -8.49 -2.12
C SER A 387 50.80 -8.35 -0.87
N ALA A 388 49.56 -8.84 -0.89
CA ALA A 388 48.64 -8.74 0.24
C ALA A 388 48.33 -10.12 0.83
N ASP A 389 48.28 -10.19 2.17
CA ASP A 389 48.07 -11.45 2.89
C ASP A 389 46.63 -12.00 2.70
N PHE A 390 45.67 -11.12 2.48
CA PHE A 390 44.27 -11.43 2.18
C PHE A 390 43.63 -10.29 1.37
N PHE A 391 42.57 -10.58 0.62
CA PHE A 391 41.77 -9.57 -0.07
C PHE A 391 40.32 -9.56 0.42
N ILE A 392 39.77 -8.35 0.55
CA ILE A 392 38.36 -8.13 0.87
C ILE A 392 37.64 -7.81 -0.42
N TYR A 393 36.72 -8.68 -0.82
CA TYR A 393 35.72 -8.45 -1.85
C TYR A 393 34.45 -7.93 -1.16
N ALA A 394 33.97 -6.75 -1.54
CA ALA A 394 32.64 -6.30 -1.16
C ALA A 394 31.85 -5.93 -2.42
N ARG A 395 30.76 -6.67 -2.68
CA ARG A 395 29.77 -6.30 -3.70
C ARG A 395 28.63 -5.58 -3.01
N ILE A 396 28.33 -4.36 -3.43
CA ILE A 396 27.26 -3.54 -2.84
C ILE A 396 26.21 -3.25 -3.90
N GLU A 397 24.98 -3.65 -3.61
CA GLU A 397 23.83 -3.45 -4.49
C GLU A 397 22.76 -2.63 -3.77
N THR A 398 22.10 -1.76 -4.53
CA THR A 398 20.90 -1.07 -4.04
C THR A 398 19.72 -2.01 -4.17
N ASP A 399 19.18 -2.44 -3.04
CA ASP A 399 18.06 -3.37 -2.98
C ASP A 399 16.73 -2.64 -3.16
N GLU A 400 16.58 -1.50 -2.49
CA GLU A 400 15.35 -0.73 -2.50
C GLU A 400 15.65 0.76 -2.32
N ALA A 401 14.98 1.62 -3.09
CA ALA A 401 14.95 3.06 -2.87
C ALA A 401 13.49 3.52 -2.90
N SER A 402 12.98 3.98 -1.76
CA SER A 402 11.59 4.38 -1.61
C SER A 402 11.49 5.81 -1.07
N LYS A 403 10.47 6.52 -1.54
CA LYS A 403 10.17 7.88 -1.10
C LYS A 403 9.23 7.84 0.11
N ALA A 404 9.68 8.38 1.24
CA ALA A 404 8.89 8.59 2.44
C ALA A 404 8.19 9.97 2.43
N ALA A 405 7.28 10.22 3.37
CA ALA A 405 6.50 11.45 3.43
C ALA A 405 7.35 12.73 3.60
N ASP A 406 8.51 12.59 4.23
CA ASP A 406 9.46 13.65 4.60
C ASP A 406 10.88 13.41 4.08
N GLY A 407 11.07 12.43 3.17
CA GLY A 407 12.41 12.13 2.64
C GLY A 407 12.46 10.87 1.77
N PHE A 408 13.61 10.21 1.77
CA PHE A 408 13.91 8.98 1.06
C PHE A 408 14.51 7.97 2.02
N LEU A 409 14.17 6.70 1.80
CA LEU A 409 14.77 5.55 2.44
C LEU A 409 15.44 4.70 1.37
N VAL A 410 16.68 4.31 1.61
CA VAL A 410 17.45 3.46 0.71
C VAL A 410 17.96 2.27 1.51
N ARG A 411 17.71 1.06 1.00
CA ARG A 411 18.32 -0.17 1.47
C ARG A 411 19.44 -0.57 0.53
N LEU A 412 20.61 -0.82 1.10
CA LEU A 412 21.74 -1.40 0.41
C LEU A 412 22.00 -2.80 0.98
N ASN A 413 22.42 -3.71 0.13
CA ASN A 413 22.92 -5.03 0.48
C ASN A 413 24.39 -5.13 0.11
N ALA A 414 25.22 -5.64 1.02
CA ALA A 414 26.64 -5.89 0.79
C ALA A 414 26.95 -7.38 1.00
N ASP A 415 27.46 -8.03 -0.05
CA ASP A 415 28.09 -9.33 0.04
C ASP A 415 29.59 -9.14 0.23
N ILE A 416 30.10 -9.56 1.39
CA ILE A 416 31.49 -9.41 1.77
C ILE A 416 32.12 -10.79 1.79
N GLU A 417 33.23 -10.95 1.09
CA GLU A 417 34.08 -12.14 1.12
C GLU A 417 35.51 -11.73 1.46
N ILE A 418 36.14 -12.41 2.41
CA ILE A 418 37.60 -12.36 2.60
C ILE A 418 38.15 -13.62 1.99
N LYS A 419 39.13 -13.48 1.09
CA LYS A 419 39.83 -14.66 0.56
C LYS A 419 41.32 -14.56 0.82
N ASN A 420 41.91 -15.72 1.06
CA ASN A 420 43.35 -15.88 1.04
C ASN A 420 43.82 -15.78 -0.42
N LEU A 421 44.76 -14.87 -0.70
CA LEU A 421 45.20 -14.60 -2.07
C LEU A 421 45.92 -15.81 -2.71
N ASN A 422 46.62 -16.61 -1.89
CA ASN A 422 47.44 -17.71 -2.35
C ASN A 422 46.62 -19.00 -2.57
N THR A 423 45.62 -19.24 -1.73
CA THR A 423 44.80 -20.47 -1.79
C THR A 423 43.43 -20.26 -2.43
N GLN A 424 43.02 -19.00 -2.66
CA GLN A 424 41.66 -18.60 -3.09
C GLN A 424 40.55 -19.09 -2.13
N GLU A 425 40.92 -19.55 -0.94
CA GLU A 425 40.01 -20.01 0.10
C GLU A 425 39.23 -18.82 0.66
N ILE A 426 37.91 -18.98 0.76
CA ILE A 426 37.03 -17.99 1.39
C ILE A 426 37.16 -18.15 2.91
N LEU A 427 37.95 -17.26 3.52
CA LEU A 427 38.18 -17.22 4.96
C LEU A 427 36.96 -16.67 5.71
N TYR A 428 36.17 -15.83 5.04
CA TYR A 428 35.00 -15.21 5.63
C TYR A 428 33.99 -14.86 4.54
N LYS A 429 32.70 -15.07 4.82
CA LYS A 429 31.62 -14.59 3.97
C LYS A 429 30.47 -14.09 4.82
N LYS A 430 29.99 -12.89 4.54
CA LYS A 430 28.82 -12.32 5.21
C LYS A 430 28.03 -11.42 4.29
N ASN A 431 26.72 -11.62 4.29
CA ASN A 431 25.78 -10.66 3.71
C ASN A 431 25.37 -9.65 4.80
N ILE A 432 25.44 -8.36 4.47
CA ILE A 432 25.08 -7.26 5.36
C ILE A 432 24.07 -6.37 4.64
N SER A 433 22.87 -6.25 5.20
CA SER A 433 21.88 -5.28 4.74
C SER A 433 21.86 -4.08 5.69
N LYS A 434 21.85 -2.86 5.15
CA LYS A 434 21.66 -1.63 5.93
C LYS A 434 20.76 -0.65 5.19
N ARG A 435 20.02 0.13 5.97
CA ARG A 435 19.15 1.19 5.48
C ARG A 435 19.74 2.56 5.80
N GLY A 436 19.44 3.54 4.97
CA GLY A 436 19.76 4.94 5.16
C GLY A 436 18.59 5.83 4.85
N ALA A 437 18.47 6.92 5.58
CA ALA A 437 17.44 7.93 5.41
C ALA A 437 18.06 9.28 5.05
N GLY A 438 17.33 10.10 4.30
CA GLY A 438 17.74 11.46 3.93
C GLY A 438 16.60 12.27 3.36
N PHE A 439 16.70 13.60 3.33
CA PHE A 439 15.67 14.45 2.72
C PHE A 439 15.69 14.34 1.19
N THR A 440 16.82 13.89 0.64
CA THR A 440 16.99 13.53 -0.77
C THR A 440 17.43 12.07 -0.91
N GLU A 441 17.18 11.46 -2.07
CA GLU A 441 17.64 10.11 -2.38
C GLU A 441 19.16 9.97 -2.25
N SER A 442 19.90 11.01 -2.66
CA SER A 442 21.37 11.06 -2.52
C SER A 442 21.83 11.07 -1.06
N GLU A 443 21.13 11.79 -0.19
CA GLU A 443 21.40 11.76 1.26
C GLU A 443 21.06 10.41 1.87
N ALA A 444 19.96 9.79 1.46
CA ALA A 444 19.55 8.46 1.91
C ALA A 444 20.54 7.38 1.45
N GLN A 445 20.98 7.42 0.18
CA GLN A 445 22.04 6.56 -0.35
C GLN A 445 23.35 6.76 0.39
N ARG A 446 23.73 8.02 0.67
CA ARG A 446 24.95 8.35 1.43
C ARG A 446 24.87 7.81 2.85
N SER A 447 23.72 7.96 3.51
CA SER A 447 23.46 7.43 4.85
C SER A 447 23.55 5.91 4.87
N ALA A 448 22.92 5.23 3.90
CA ALA A 448 22.94 3.77 3.78
C ALA A 448 24.36 3.26 3.52
N SER A 449 25.11 3.97 2.67
CA SER A 449 26.51 3.67 2.37
C SER A 449 27.42 3.79 3.59
N ILE A 450 27.20 4.80 4.44
CA ILE A 450 27.91 4.96 5.72
C ILE A 450 27.59 3.79 6.65
N ALA A 451 26.30 3.45 6.78
CA ALA A 451 25.86 2.37 7.65
C ALA A 451 26.43 1.01 7.21
N ILE A 452 26.46 0.74 5.90
CA ILE A 452 27.15 -0.44 5.35
C ILE A 452 28.62 -0.39 5.70
N ALA A 453 29.33 0.68 5.35
CA ALA A 453 30.77 0.79 5.59
C ALA A 453 31.16 0.53 7.06
N LYS A 454 30.39 1.06 8.01
CA LYS A 454 30.55 0.79 9.45
C LYS A 454 30.34 -0.69 9.79
N ALA A 455 29.30 -1.32 9.23
CA ALA A 455 28.99 -2.73 9.49
C ALA A 455 30.02 -3.68 8.87
N ILE A 456 30.55 -3.34 7.70
CA ILE A 456 31.71 -4.00 7.09
C ILE A 456 32.88 -3.94 8.07
N ALA A 457 33.25 -2.75 8.54
CA ALA A 457 34.39 -2.57 9.43
C ALA A 457 34.25 -3.34 10.77
N LEU A 458 33.05 -3.43 11.34
CA LEU A 458 32.78 -4.22 12.54
C LEU A 458 32.97 -5.73 12.33
N ALA A 459 32.68 -6.23 11.13
CA ALA A 459 32.99 -7.61 10.79
C ALA A 459 34.50 -7.91 10.87
N PHE A 460 35.34 -6.91 10.56
CA PHE A 460 36.79 -7.02 10.62
C PHE A 460 37.38 -6.79 12.01
N SER A 461 36.80 -5.89 12.81
CA SER A 461 37.34 -5.58 14.13
C SER A 461 37.19 -6.72 15.13
N ARG A 462 36.16 -7.57 14.99
CA ARG A 462 35.95 -8.73 15.89
C ARG A 462 36.96 -9.87 15.68
N ILE A 463 37.66 -9.91 14.55
CA ILE A 463 38.64 -10.97 14.24
C ILE A 463 39.97 -10.72 14.97
N VAL A 464 40.20 -9.51 15.51
CA VAL A 464 41.45 -9.16 16.20
C VAL A 464 41.42 -9.57 17.70
N ASP A 465 40.25 -9.90 18.23
CA ASP A 465 40.05 -10.25 19.65
C ASP A 465 39.88 -11.77 19.90
N GLU A 466 40.03 -12.63 18.88
CA GLU A 466 40.19 -14.09 18.99
C GLU A 466 41.61 -14.51 18.57
#